data_AF-H0TYK7-F1
#
_entry.id   AF-H0TYK7-F1
#
_cell.length_a   1.000
_cell.length_b   1.000
_cell.length_c   1.000
_cell.angle_alpha   90.00
_cell.angle_beta   90.00
_cell.angle_gamma   90.00
#
_symmetry.space_group_name_H-M   'P 1'
#
loop_
_entity.id
_entity.type
_entity.pdbx_description
1 polymer ?
#
loop_
_entity_poly.entity_id
_entity_poly.type
_entity_poly.pdbx_seq_one_letter_code
_entity_poly.pdbx_strand_id
1 'polypeptide(L)'
;MAYSEDHIALAAEYTLGTLDADERTQVETMMSVDKDYAALVQAWEFRLSVLNQMVGLVEPRPELWARIKAAIEAPRQQEQVVPEQTPPSAQTSDVASEDLTPPGAPVLEQELPANAERERPEQPTRPGALTGVPTVQAVNDNVEMLRLTAKARQWRMVANVMAALAAVLLAMIGVQVYRPELLPEGLRPKSRTQVAQVKAPAAQYVALLQKDGSSPAFILTVDAGSKNFTVRRVGAEPEPGKSYELWLVSDKLQRPRSLGVIGGNDFTTRPVLAAYDPDTVNRATFAVTLEPEGGSPTGVATGPIVFSGKLIETVPPAPAR
;
A
#
# COMPACT_ATOMS: atom_id res chain seq x y z
N MET A 1 7.50 -8.03 9.45
CA MET A 1 8.40 -8.12 8.27
C MET A 1 8.54 -6.73 7.63
N ALA A 2 9.57 -6.47 6.82
CA ALA A 2 9.55 -5.28 5.96
C ALA A 2 8.74 -5.63 4.70
N TYR A 3 7.61 -4.95 4.49
CA TYR A 3 6.79 -5.13 3.30
C TYR A 3 7.48 -4.51 2.09
N SER A 4 7.37 -5.16 0.93
CA SER A 4 7.80 -4.53 -0.33
C SER A 4 6.92 -3.33 -0.63
N GLU A 5 7.42 -2.45 -1.50
CA GLU A 5 6.67 -1.28 -1.97
C GLU A 5 5.33 -1.70 -2.60
N ASP A 6 5.30 -2.81 -3.34
CA ASP A 6 4.09 -3.38 -3.93
C ASP A 6 3.05 -3.77 -2.86
N HIS A 7 3.48 -4.42 -1.76
CA HIS A 7 2.57 -4.78 -0.67
C HIS A 7 1.97 -3.55 0.03
N ILE A 8 2.77 -2.47 0.14
CA ILE A 8 2.33 -1.20 0.73
C ILE A 8 1.32 -0.52 -0.20
N ALA A 9 1.58 -0.51 -1.50
CA ALA A 9 0.70 0.04 -2.53
C ALA A 9 -0.64 -0.73 -2.57
N LEU A 10 -0.57 -2.07 -2.60
CA LEU A 10 -1.75 -2.93 -2.61
C LEU A 10 -2.64 -2.71 -1.37
N ALA A 11 -2.05 -2.50 -0.19
CA ALA A 11 -2.81 -2.17 1.01
C ALA A 11 -3.47 -0.78 0.91
N ALA A 12 -2.81 0.21 0.30
CA ALA A 12 -3.40 1.52 0.08
C ALA A 12 -4.58 1.46 -0.91
N GLU A 13 -4.42 0.75 -2.02
CA GLU A 13 -5.46 0.54 -3.03
C GLU A 13 -6.65 -0.25 -2.49
N TYR A 14 -6.39 -1.26 -1.65
CA TYR A 14 -7.44 -1.94 -0.91
C TYR A 14 -8.25 -0.97 -0.06
N THR A 15 -7.60 -0.10 0.71
CA THR A 15 -8.29 0.90 1.54
C THR A 15 -9.04 1.97 0.75
N LEU A 16 -8.57 2.32 -0.45
CA LEU A 16 -9.26 3.22 -1.37
C LEU A 16 -10.42 2.51 -2.10
N GLY A 17 -10.46 1.18 -2.07
CA GLY A 17 -11.46 0.37 -2.75
C GLY A 17 -11.27 0.31 -4.26
N THR A 18 -10.05 0.55 -4.77
CA THR A 18 -9.74 0.58 -6.21
C THR A 18 -9.30 -0.76 -6.79
N LEU A 19 -9.05 -1.76 -5.94
CA LEU A 19 -8.68 -3.11 -6.37
C LEU A 19 -9.84 -3.85 -7.05
N ASP A 20 -9.50 -4.73 -7.98
CA ASP A 20 -10.43 -5.70 -8.53
C ASP A 20 -10.77 -6.82 -7.51
N ALA A 21 -11.65 -7.74 -7.89
CA ALA A 21 -12.15 -8.78 -7.00
C ALA A 21 -11.07 -9.80 -6.60
N ASP A 22 -10.14 -10.12 -7.49
CA ASP A 22 -9.11 -11.13 -7.27
C ASP A 22 -8.01 -10.56 -6.35
N GLU A 23 -7.59 -9.34 -6.63
CA GLU A 23 -6.62 -8.59 -5.81
C GLU A 23 -7.17 -8.32 -4.40
N ARG A 24 -8.45 -7.99 -4.28
CA ARG A 24 -9.12 -7.83 -2.99
C ARG A 24 -9.09 -9.12 -2.18
N THR A 25 -9.39 -10.25 -2.81
CA THR A 25 -9.36 -11.57 -2.16
C THR A 25 -7.95 -11.94 -1.71
N GLN A 26 -6.93 -11.56 -2.49
CA GLN A 26 -5.52 -11.73 -2.13
C GLN A 26 -5.20 -10.96 -0.85
N VAL A 27 -5.59 -9.67 -0.76
CA VAL A 27 -5.39 -8.84 0.44
C VAL A 27 -6.11 -9.41 1.65
N GLU A 28 -7.37 -9.82 1.53
CA GLU A 28 -8.14 -10.43 2.62
C GLU A 28 -7.49 -11.71 3.13
N THR A 29 -6.98 -12.54 2.20
CA THR A 29 -6.23 -13.75 2.56
C THR A 29 -4.94 -13.39 3.31
N MET A 30 -4.18 -12.41 2.82
CA MET A 30 -2.97 -11.94 3.51
C MET A 30 -3.29 -11.40 4.92
N MET A 31 -4.37 -10.63 5.09
CA MET A 31 -4.80 -10.13 6.40
C MET A 31 -5.23 -11.24 7.35
N SER A 32 -5.79 -12.35 6.83
CA SER A 32 -6.17 -13.50 7.66
C SER A 32 -4.97 -14.27 8.23
N VAL A 33 -3.86 -14.27 7.49
CA VAL A 33 -2.64 -15.02 7.83
C VAL A 33 -1.63 -14.13 8.56
N ASP A 34 -1.48 -12.87 8.16
CA ASP A 34 -0.47 -11.92 8.65
C ASP A 34 -1.12 -10.73 9.39
N LYS A 35 -0.98 -10.74 10.71
CA LYS A 35 -1.46 -9.65 11.58
C LYS A 35 -0.72 -8.33 11.37
N ASP A 36 0.56 -8.38 11.02
CA ASP A 36 1.33 -7.16 10.74
C ASP A 36 0.80 -6.50 9.45
N TYR A 37 0.34 -7.30 8.48
CA TYR A 37 -0.21 -6.79 7.23
C TYR A 37 -1.61 -6.20 7.45
N ALA A 38 -2.43 -6.86 8.26
CA ALA A 38 -3.70 -6.29 8.73
C ALA A 38 -3.50 -4.96 9.47
N ALA A 39 -2.44 -4.81 10.28
CA ALA A 39 -2.10 -3.55 10.92
C ALA A 39 -1.65 -2.47 9.92
N LEU A 40 -1.00 -2.86 8.81
CA LEU A 40 -0.62 -1.95 7.74
C LEU A 40 -1.84 -1.40 7.00
N VAL A 41 -2.81 -2.25 6.68
CA VAL A 41 -4.10 -1.85 6.08
C VAL A 41 -4.85 -0.90 7.02
N GLN A 42 -4.97 -1.24 8.31
CA GLN A 42 -5.60 -0.35 9.31
C GLN A 42 -4.90 1.01 9.42
N ALA A 43 -3.57 1.04 9.31
CA ALA A 43 -2.82 2.30 9.31
C ALA A 43 -3.18 3.17 8.10
N TRP A 44 -3.42 2.58 6.93
CA TRP A 44 -3.92 3.29 5.75
C TRP A 44 -5.36 3.78 5.93
N GLU A 45 -6.26 2.95 6.46
CA GLU A 45 -7.63 3.36 6.78
C GLU A 45 -7.65 4.57 7.72
N PHE A 46 -6.84 4.54 8.78
CA PHE A 46 -6.72 5.65 9.72
C PHE A 46 -6.19 6.92 9.05
N ARG A 47 -5.14 6.82 8.22
CA ARG A 47 -4.59 7.98 7.48
C ARG A 47 -5.64 8.62 6.58
N LEU A 48 -6.42 7.81 5.87
CA LEU A 48 -7.45 8.29 4.95
C LEU A 48 -8.71 8.75 5.68
N SER A 49 -8.98 8.28 6.90
CA SER A 49 -10.16 8.67 7.68
C SER A 49 -10.27 10.17 7.93
N VAL A 50 -9.14 10.89 7.99
CA VAL A 50 -9.11 12.35 8.15
C VAL A 50 -9.77 13.06 6.95
N LEU A 51 -9.64 12.50 5.75
CA LEU A 51 -10.28 13.05 4.55
C LEU A 51 -11.81 12.94 4.64
N ASN A 52 -12.33 11.86 5.22
CA ASN A 52 -13.77 11.70 5.44
C ASN A 52 -14.32 12.75 6.41
N GLN A 53 -13.49 13.29 7.31
CA GLN A 53 -13.92 14.40 8.16
C GLN A 53 -14.20 15.64 7.33
N MET A 54 -13.47 15.87 6.23
CA MET A 54 -13.58 17.06 5.38
C MET A 54 -14.74 17.02 4.38
N VAL A 55 -15.42 15.87 4.24
CA VAL A 55 -16.58 15.73 3.35
C VAL A 55 -17.79 16.43 3.97
N GLY A 56 -18.47 17.26 3.18
CA GLY A 56 -19.69 17.95 3.59
C GLY A 56 -20.83 16.98 3.92
N LEU A 57 -21.68 17.37 4.86
CA LEU A 57 -22.88 16.59 5.19
C LEU A 57 -23.88 16.67 4.04
N VAL A 58 -24.36 15.51 3.59
CA VAL A 58 -25.46 15.39 2.64
C VAL A 58 -26.63 14.74 3.35
N GLU A 59 -27.76 15.43 3.42
CA GLU A 59 -28.95 14.90 4.05
C GLU A 59 -29.49 13.71 3.23
N PRO A 60 -29.62 12.51 3.82
CA PRO A 60 -30.19 11.37 3.13
C PRO A 60 -31.71 11.56 2.92
N ARG A 61 -32.28 10.87 1.93
CA ARG A 61 -33.73 10.85 1.73
C ARG A 61 -34.46 10.36 3.00
N PRO A 62 -35.58 11.00 3.42
CA PRO A 62 -36.26 10.67 4.69
C PRO A 62 -36.70 9.20 4.83
N GLU A 63 -37.05 8.57 3.71
CA GLU A 63 -37.47 7.17 3.62
C GLU A 63 -36.33 6.15 3.82
N LEU A 64 -35.07 6.57 3.70
CA LEU A 64 -33.91 5.68 3.77
C LEU A 64 -33.82 4.96 5.11
N TRP A 65 -34.13 5.64 6.21
CA TRP A 65 -34.08 5.05 7.54
C TRP A 65 -35.09 3.92 7.71
N ALA A 66 -36.30 4.09 7.19
CA ALA A 66 -37.32 3.04 7.22
C ALA A 66 -36.88 1.82 6.41
N ARG A 67 -36.24 2.03 5.25
CA ARG A 67 -35.68 0.96 4.40
C ARG A 67 -34.55 0.21 5.07
N ILE A 68 -33.63 0.90 5.75
CA ILE A 68 -32.52 0.27 6.48
C ILE A 68 -33.06 -0.60 7.61
N LYS A 69 -34.01 -0.10 8.41
CA LYS A 69 -34.64 -0.88 9.48
C LYS A 69 -35.31 -2.15 8.94
N ALA A 70 -36.11 -2.00 7.88
CA ALA A 70 -36.75 -3.13 7.23
C ALA A 70 -35.73 -4.14 6.67
N ALA A 71 -34.60 -3.69 6.10
CA ALA A 71 -33.57 -4.57 5.57
C ALA A 71 -32.78 -5.33 6.66
N ILE A 72 -32.60 -4.72 7.83
CA ILE A 72 -31.95 -5.38 8.99
C ILE A 72 -32.89 -6.40 9.63
N GLU A 73 -34.18 -6.09 9.70
CA GLU A 73 -35.22 -6.96 10.28
C GLU A 73 -35.65 -8.10 9.34
N ALA A 74 -35.51 -7.91 8.03
CA ALA A 74 -35.77 -8.97 7.07
C ALA A 74 -34.79 -10.13 7.26
N PRO A 75 -35.26 -11.39 7.36
CA PRO A 75 -34.37 -12.54 7.29
C PRO A 75 -33.62 -12.46 5.96
N ARG A 76 -32.28 -12.65 5.97
CA ARG A 76 -31.44 -12.69 4.77
C ARG A 76 -31.92 -13.80 3.84
N GLN A 77 -32.96 -13.53 3.05
CA GLN A 77 -33.40 -14.41 1.99
C GLN A 77 -32.46 -14.19 0.81
N GLN A 78 -31.42 -15.01 0.80
CA GLN A 78 -30.61 -15.44 -0.33
C GLN A 78 -30.09 -14.31 -1.24
N GLU A 79 -28.77 -14.13 -1.19
CA GLU A 79 -27.91 -13.94 -2.37
C GLU A 79 -28.67 -14.19 -3.67
N GLN A 80 -29.27 -13.14 -4.23
CA GLN A 80 -29.96 -13.25 -5.49
C GLN A 80 -28.86 -13.28 -6.53
N VAL A 81 -28.45 -14.51 -6.90
CA VAL A 81 -27.71 -14.78 -8.12
C VAL A 81 -28.55 -14.21 -9.25
N VAL A 82 -28.23 -12.97 -9.65
CA VAL A 82 -28.76 -12.37 -10.86
C VAL A 82 -28.22 -13.25 -11.99
N PRO A 83 -29.08 -13.94 -12.77
CA PRO A 83 -28.59 -14.66 -13.92
C PRO A 83 -27.99 -13.63 -14.88
N GLU A 84 -26.75 -13.91 -15.29
CA GLU A 84 -25.95 -13.17 -16.25
C GLU A 84 -26.83 -12.56 -17.35
N GLN A 85 -27.09 -11.25 -17.24
CA GLN A 85 -27.68 -10.50 -18.33
C GLN A 85 -26.60 -10.42 -19.40
N THR A 86 -26.73 -11.26 -20.42
CA THR A 86 -25.95 -11.14 -21.66
C THR A 86 -26.05 -9.68 -22.13
N PRO A 87 -24.93 -8.97 -22.30
CA PRO A 87 -24.97 -7.59 -22.79
C PRO A 87 -25.72 -7.56 -24.13
N PRO A 88 -26.62 -6.59 -24.37
CA PRO A 88 -27.16 -6.40 -25.71
C PRO A 88 -26.00 -6.08 -26.65
N SER A 89 -25.92 -6.83 -27.76
CA SER A 89 -24.98 -6.61 -28.86
C SER A 89 -24.77 -5.12 -29.08
N ALA A 90 -23.52 -4.68 -28.91
CA ALA A 90 -23.09 -3.38 -29.38
C ALA A 90 -23.47 -3.28 -30.86
N GLN A 91 -24.44 -2.41 -31.14
CA GLN A 91 -24.78 -2.00 -32.49
C GLN A 91 -23.55 -1.28 -33.03
N THR A 92 -22.86 -1.93 -33.96
CA THR A 92 -21.78 -1.33 -34.74
C THR A 92 -22.40 -0.25 -35.62
N SER A 93 -22.26 1.00 -35.21
CA SER A 93 -22.53 2.14 -36.07
C SER A 93 -21.56 2.12 -37.24
N ASP A 94 -22.17 1.95 -38.40
CA ASP A 94 -21.64 2.10 -39.74
C ASP A 94 -21.02 3.50 -39.93
N VAL A 95 -19.71 3.56 -40.19
CA VAL A 95 -19.07 4.71 -40.84
C VAL A 95 -18.06 4.17 -41.85
N ALA A 96 -18.56 4.07 -43.08
CA ALA A 96 -17.95 4.38 -44.37
C ALA A 96 -16.41 4.36 -44.48
N SER A 97 -16.00 3.49 -45.40
CA SER A 97 -14.72 3.31 -46.05
C SER A 97 -14.17 4.55 -46.76
N GLU A 98 -12.86 4.76 -46.67
CA GLU A 98 -11.96 5.17 -47.77
C GLU A 98 -10.66 4.39 -47.54
N ASP A 99 -10.52 3.21 -48.14
CA ASP A 99 -9.81 2.97 -49.40
C ASP A 99 -8.40 3.58 -49.43
N LEU A 100 -7.39 2.70 -49.37
CA LEU A 100 -6.26 2.66 -50.30
C LEU A 100 -5.50 1.34 -50.06
N THR A 101 -5.57 0.46 -51.07
CA THR A 101 -5.04 -0.92 -51.07
C THR A 101 -3.55 -0.95 -51.57
N PRO A 102 -2.87 -2.11 -51.72
CA PRO A 102 -1.57 -2.45 -51.12
C PRO A 102 -0.44 -2.55 -52.19
N PRO A 103 0.75 -3.12 -51.91
CA PRO A 103 0.95 -4.57 -52.06
C PRO A 103 2.00 -5.13 -51.06
N GLY A 104 2.21 -6.41 -50.83
CA GLY A 104 1.64 -7.64 -51.35
C GLY A 104 2.18 -8.80 -50.50
N ALA A 105 1.34 -9.79 -50.26
CA ALA A 105 1.73 -11.16 -49.89
C ALA A 105 2.33 -11.87 -51.14
N PRO A 106 2.91 -13.10 -51.10
CA PRO A 106 2.63 -14.27 -50.24
C PRO A 106 3.90 -14.85 -49.58
N VAL A 107 3.90 -15.64 -48.50
CA VAL A 107 3.18 -16.88 -48.12
C VAL A 107 3.74 -18.14 -48.81
N LEU A 108 4.12 -19.12 -47.95
CA LEU A 108 4.32 -20.57 -48.13
C LEU A 108 5.51 -21.09 -48.97
N GLU A 109 6.35 -21.95 -48.39
CA GLU A 109 6.23 -23.43 -48.50
C GLU A 109 7.59 -24.11 -48.24
N GLN A 110 7.53 -25.27 -47.59
CA GLN A 110 8.65 -26.19 -47.34
C GLN A 110 9.13 -26.84 -48.64
N GLU A 111 10.44 -27.13 -48.78
CA GLU A 111 10.89 -28.35 -49.49
C GLU A 111 12.39 -28.66 -49.25
N LEU A 112 12.70 -29.96 -49.17
CA LEU A 112 14.03 -30.57 -49.04
C LEU A 112 14.93 -30.22 -50.26
N PRO A 113 16.24 -30.55 -50.23
CA PRO A 113 16.59 -31.74 -51.00
C PRO A 113 17.68 -32.65 -50.41
N ALA A 114 17.57 -33.91 -50.81
CA ALA A 114 18.62 -34.91 -50.88
C ALA A 114 19.26 -34.89 -52.29
N ASN A 115 20.60 -34.97 -52.35
CA ASN A 115 21.47 -35.69 -53.30
C ASN A 115 22.89 -35.09 -53.17
N ALA A 116 23.95 -35.82 -52.83
CA ALA A 116 24.57 -36.91 -53.60
C ALA A 116 24.87 -36.50 -55.04
N GLU A 117 26.09 -36.00 -55.30
CA GLU A 117 26.99 -36.61 -56.28
C GLU A 117 28.39 -35.98 -56.20
N ARG A 118 29.37 -36.89 -56.16
CA ARG A 118 30.78 -36.85 -56.58
C ARG A 118 31.30 -35.56 -57.26
N GLU A 119 32.51 -35.14 -56.87
CA GLU A 119 33.71 -35.24 -57.73
C GLU A 119 35.00 -34.75 -57.02
N ARG A 120 36.07 -35.54 -57.16
CA ARG A 120 37.50 -35.29 -56.91
C ARG A 120 38.14 -35.42 -58.29
N PRO A 121 39.11 -34.59 -58.76
CA PRO A 121 40.54 -34.71 -58.40
C PRO A 121 41.33 -33.38 -58.55
N GLU A 122 42.63 -33.17 -58.35
CA GLU A 122 43.88 -33.96 -58.51
C GLU A 122 44.99 -33.40 -57.61
N GLN A 123 45.98 -34.24 -57.31
CA GLN A 123 47.29 -33.83 -56.78
C GLN A 123 48.36 -34.57 -57.60
N PRO A 124 49.41 -33.91 -58.14
CA PRO A 124 50.39 -34.57 -58.98
C PRO A 124 51.53 -35.20 -58.16
N THR A 125 51.89 -36.41 -58.58
CA THR A 125 53.10 -37.19 -58.27
C THR A 125 54.40 -36.45 -58.64
N ARG A 126 55.53 -36.59 -57.93
CA ARG A 126 56.56 -37.65 -58.10
C ARG A 126 57.78 -37.52 -57.14
N PRO A 127 58.70 -38.52 -57.08
CA PRO A 127 59.47 -38.92 -55.90
C PRO A 127 61.02 -38.81 -56.01
N GLY A 128 61.72 -39.14 -54.91
CA GLY A 128 63.17 -39.42 -54.80
C GLY A 128 63.94 -38.30 -54.06
N ALA A 129 64.97 -38.51 -53.24
CA ALA A 129 65.79 -39.67 -52.89
C ALA A 129 66.51 -39.39 -51.54
N LEU A 130 67.28 -40.38 -51.10
CA LEU A 130 67.87 -40.62 -49.78
C LEU A 130 69.00 -39.66 -49.33
N THR A 131 69.20 -39.62 -48.00
CA THR A 131 70.45 -39.51 -47.19
C THR A 131 70.55 -38.31 -46.24
N GLY A 132 70.78 -38.59 -44.94
CA GLY A 132 71.11 -37.59 -43.92
C GLY A 132 70.93 -38.09 -42.47
N VAL A 133 72.04 -38.45 -41.84
CA VAL A 133 72.38 -38.62 -40.40
C VAL A 133 71.29 -38.23 -39.36
N PRO A 134 71.04 -39.02 -38.29
CA PRO A 134 70.15 -38.57 -37.21
C PRO A 134 70.80 -37.44 -36.42
N THR A 135 70.33 -36.22 -36.63
CA THR A 135 70.66 -35.05 -35.81
C THR A 135 70.06 -35.23 -34.41
N VAL A 136 70.82 -34.82 -33.38
CA VAL A 136 70.44 -34.83 -31.94
C VAL A 136 69.14 -34.06 -31.63
N GLN A 137 68.55 -33.38 -32.62
CA GLN A 137 67.26 -32.70 -32.57
C GLN A 137 66.06 -33.65 -32.39
N ALA A 138 66.08 -34.82 -33.04
CA ALA A 138 64.93 -35.74 -33.05
C ALA A 138 64.68 -36.40 -31.67
N VAL A 139 65.68 -36.47 -30.79
CA VAL A 139 65.48 -36.99 -29.43
C VAL A 139 64.84 -35.92 -28.53
N ASN A 140 65.12 -34.63 -28.75
CA ASN A 140 64.52 -33.55 -27.98
C ASN A 140 63.07 -33.25 -28.39
N ASP A 141 62.76 -33.28 -29.70
CA ASP A 141 61.40 -33.04 -30.20
C ASP A 141 60.39 -34.07 -29.69
N ASN A 142 60.84 -35.32 -29.50
CA ASN A 142 60.02 -36.41 -28.97
C ASN A 142 59.75 -36.30 -27.46
N VAL A 143 60.68 -35.73 -26.68
CA VAL A 143 60.50 -35.47 -25.25
C VAL A 143 59.60 -34.25 -25.01
N GLU A 144 59.59 -33.30 -25.95
CA GLU A 144 58.76 -32.10 -25.89
C GLU A 144 57.29 -32.37 -26.30
N MET A 145 57.04 -33.21 -27.32
CA MET A 145 55.67 -33.65 -27.69
C MET A 145 54.98 -34.54 -26.63
N LEU A 146 55.73 -35.29 -25.82
CA LEU A 146 55.18 -36.06 -24.70
C LEU A 146 54.83 -35.18 -23.48
N ARG A 147 55.42 -33.98 -23.34
CA ARG A 147 55.09 -33.03 -22.28
C ARG A 147 53.90 -32.12 -22.59
N LEU A 148 53.58 -31.93 -23.88
CA LEU A 148 52.48 -31.06 -24.31
C LEU A 148 51.12 -31.78 -24.32
N THR A 149 51.09 -33.09 -24.59
CA THR A 149 49.85 -33.89 -24.59
C THR A 149 49.34 -34.21 -23.18
N ALA A 150 50.23 -34.35 -22.18
CA ALA A 150 49.86 -34.55 -20.79
C ALA A 150 49.23 -33.28 -20.15
N LYS A 151 49.73 -32.08 -20.52
CA LYS A 151 49.22 -30.79 -20.02
C LYS A 151 47.80 -30.52 -20.48
N ALA A 152 47.47 -30.77 -21.75
CA ALA A 152 46.13 -30.50 -22.29
C ALA A 152 45.02 -31.31 -21.59
N ARG A 153 45.33 -32.55 -21.16
CA ARG A 153 44.38 -33.41 -20.45
C ARG A 153 44.13 -32.93 -19.02
N GLN A 154 45.17 -32.44 -18.33
CA GLN A 154 45.05 -31.84 -17.00
C GLN A 154 44.26 -30.52 -17.04
N TRP A 155 44.50 -29.65 -18.02
CA TRP A 155 43.74 -28.40 -18.18
C TRP A 155 42.26 -28.64 -18.50
N ARG A 156 41.95 -29.68 -19.29
CA ARG A 156 40.56 -30.13 -19.51
C ARG A 156 39.90 -30.67 -18.25
N MET A 157 40.65 -31.41 -17.43
CA MET A 157 40.14 -31.96 -16.18
C MET A 157 39.84 -30.85 -15.16
N VAL A 158 40.74 -29.86 -15.05
CA VAL A 158 40.52 -28.67 -14.21
C VAL A 158 39.32 -27.86 -14.69
N ALA A 159 39.18 -27.64 -16.00
CA ALA A 159 38.03 -26.93 -16.56
C ALA A 159 36.70 -27.65 -16.25
N ASN A 160 36.67 -28.98 -16.38
CA ASN A 160 35.47 -29.77 -16.08
C ASN A 160 35.12 -29.73 -14.58
N VAL A 161 36.12 -29.78 -13.69
CA VAL A 161 35.90 -29.69 -12.24
C VAL A 161 35.37 -28.30 -11.85
N MET A 162 35.93 -27.23 -12.43
CA MET A 162 35.46 -25.87 -12.19
C MET A 162 34.04 -25.62 -12.71
N ALA A 163 33.70 -26.16 -13.88
CA ALA A 163 32.35 -26.07 -14.42
C ALA A 163 31.32 -26.81 -13.54
N ALA A 164 31.68 -27.98 -13.01
CA ALA A 164 30.83 -28.71 -12.07
C ALA A 164 30.61 -27.93 -10.76
N LEU A 165 31.66 -27.32 -10.20
CA LEU A 165 31.56 -26.45 -9.02
C LEU A 165 30.66 -25.24 -9.26
N ALA A 166 30.81 -24.57 -10.40
CA ALA A 166 29.98 -23.43 -10.77
C ALA A 166 28.50 -23.80 -10.93
N ALA A 167 28.22 -24.95 -11.56
CA ALA A 167 26.86 -25.46 -11.71
C ALA A 167 26.20 -25.78 -10.35
N VAL A 168 26.94 -26.38 -9.41
CA VAL A 168 26.44 -26.62 -8.05
C VAL A 168 26.19 -25.32 -7.30
N LEU A 169 27.06 -24.32 -7.45
CA LEU A 169 26.90 -23.01 -6.82
C LEU A 169 25.66 -22.28 -7.36
N LEU A 170 25.44 -22.31 -8.67
CA LEU A 170 24.24 -21.73 -9.30
C LEU A 170 22.97 -22.47 -8.88
N ALA A 171 23.00 -23.80 -8.81
CA ALA A 171 21.88 -24.57 -8.29
C ALA A 171 21.60 -24.24 -6.81
N MET A 172 22.65 -24.06 -6.00
CA MET A 172 22.53 -23.68 -4.59
C MET A 172 21.96 -22.26 -4.41
N ILE A 173 22.38 -21.30 -5.23
CA ILE A 173 21.80 -19.94 -5.27
C ILE A 173 20.35 -20.00 -5.73
N GLY A 174 20.03 -20.81 -6.76
CA GLY A 174 18.67 -21.04 -7.21
C GLY A 174 17.78 -21.61 -6.10
N VAL A 175 18.26 -22.61 -5.35
CA VAL A 175 17.56 -23.15 -4.18
C VAL A 175 17.40 -22.09 -3.08
N GLN A 176 18.42 -21.25 -2.85
CA GLN A 176 18.36 -20.16 -1.88
C GLN A 176 17.29 -19.11 -2.22
N VAL A 177 17.04 -18.87 -3.51
CA VAL A 177 16.04 -17.90 -3.99
C VAL A 177 14.63 -18.49 -4.05
N TYR A 178 14.49 -19.76 -4.46
CA TYR A 178 13.17 -20.36 -4.76
C TYR A 178 12.67 -21.37 -3.71
N ARG A 179 13.55 -22.00 -2.92
CA ARG A 179 13.23 -23.07 -1.96
C ARG A 179 14.15 -23.02 -0.72
N PRO A 180 14.12 -21.94 0.08
CA PRO A 180 15.01 -21.77 1.22
C PRO A 180 14.81 -22.82 2.34
N GLU A 181 13.71 -23.57 2.32
CA GLU A 181 13.37 -24.59 3.33
C GLU A 181 14.26 -25.83 3.25
N LEU A 182 14.84 -26.11 2.08
CA LEU A 182 15.69 -27.28 1.81
C LEU A 182 17.14 -27.13 2.34
N LEU A 183 17.49 -25.97 2.91
CA LEU A 183 18.83 -25.72 3.44
C LEU A 183 19.01 -26.31 4.86
N PRO A 184 20.16 -26.96 5.15
CA PRO A 184 20.54 -27.41 6.49
C PRO A 184 20.54 -26.25 7.48
N GLU A 185 20.11 -26.49 8.72
CA GLU A 185 19.77 -25.45 9.70
C GLU A 185 20.88 -24.41 9.96
N GLY A 186 22.15 -24.77 9.78
CA GLY A 186 23.29 -23.87 9.97
C GLY A 186 23.49 -22.79 8.90
N LEU A 187 22.88 -22.93 7.71
CA LEU A 187 23.00 -21.98 6.59
C LEU A 187 21.75 -21.10 6.41
N ARG A 188 20.74 -21.27 7.28
CA ARG A 188 19.56 -20.42 7.26
C ARG A 188 19.95 -19.02 7.75
N PRO A 189 19.65 -17.94 7.01
CA PRO A 189 19.87 -16.59 7.48
C PRO A 189 19.08 -16.41 8.78
N LYS A 190 19.79 -16.12 9.88
CA LYS A 190 19.17 -15.89 11.19
C LYS A 190 18.22 -14.71 11.06
N SER A 191 16.93 -14.97 11.13
CA SER A 191 15.88 -13.97 11.16
C SER A 191 16.12 -13.06 12.37
N ARG A 192 16.71 -11.89 12.11
CA ARG A 192 16.92 -10.87 13.13
C ARG A 192 15.55 -10.25 13.39
N THR A 193 14.90 -10.68 14.46
CA THR A 193 13.65 -10.08 14.94
C THR A 193 13.94 -8.63 15.30
N GLN A 194 13.69 -7.73 14.35
CA GLN A 194 13.68 -6.31 14.60
C GLN A 194 12.31 -6.01 15.18
N VAL A 195 12.29 -5.70 16.47
CA VAL A 195 11.06 -5.30 17.16
C VAL A 195 10.65 -3.95 16.57
N ALA A 196 9.78 -3.97 15.57
CA ALA A 196 9.08 -2.78 15.13
C ALA A 196 8.23 -2.33 16.31
N GLN A 197 8.67 -1.29 17.01
CA GLN A 197 7.88 -0.71 18.07
C GLN A 197 6.70 0.01 17.42
N VAL A 198 5.58 -0.70 17.26
CA VAL A 198 4.31 -0.11 16.87
C VAL A 198 3.95 0.91 17.96
N LYS A 199 4.19 2.19 17.66
CA LYS A 199 3.72 3.27 18.51
C LYS A 199 2.20 3.18 18.52
N ALA A 200 1.63 2.84 19.68
CA ALA A 200 0.19 2.76 19.85
C ALA A 200 -0.46 4.06 19.33
N PRO A 201 -1.59 3.97 18.62
CA PRO A 201 -2.30 5.16 18.16
C PRO A 201 -2.63 6.03 19.37
N ALA A 202 -2.39 7.33 19.25
CA ALA A 202 -2.72 8.26 20.31
C ALA A 202 -4.24 8.24 20.54
N ALA A 203 -4.65 8.36 21.81
CA ALA A 203 -6.06 8.43 22.15
C ALA A 203 -6.74 9.58 21.39
N GLN A 204 -7.92 9.30 20.85
CA GLN A 204 -8.77 10.28 20.19
C GLN A 204 -9.99 10.54 21.08
N TYR A 205 -10.35 11.80 21.22
CA TYR A 205 -11.48 12.24 22.01
C TYR A 205 -12.46 13.02 21.14
N VAL A 206 -13.76 12.83 21.39
CA VAL A 206 -14.84 13.52 20.67
C VAL A 206 -15.84 14.07 21.68
N ALA A 207 -16.26 15.33 21.49
CA ALA A 207 -17.39 15.92 22.19
C ALA A 207 -18.46 16.38 21.20
N LEU A 208 -19.72 16.05 21.50
CA LEU A 208 -20.87 16.65 20.82
C LEU A 208 -21.32 17.86 21.63
N LEU A 209 -21.30 19.04 21.03
CA LEU A 209 -21.75 20.28 21.66
C LEU A 209 -23.21 20.51 21.27
N GLN A 210 -24.09 20.44 22.26
CA GLN A 210 -25.53 20.49 22.05
C GLN A 210 -26.19 21.42 23.09
N LYS A 211 -27.46 21.78 22.82
CA LYS A 211 -28.28 22.58 23.75
C LYS A 211 -29.11 21.68 24.67
N ASP A 212 -29.94 20.82 24.06
CA ASP A 212 -30.95 20.01 24.78
C ASP A 212 -30.87 18.50 24.45
N GLY A 213 -29.76 18.02 23.87
CA GLY A 213 -29.53 16.59 23.60
C GLY A 213 -30.20 16.02 22.33
N SER A 214 -31.02 16.80 21.63
CA SER A 214 -31.77 16.36 20.45
C SER A 214 -31.04 16.55 19.12
N SER A 215 -30.21 17.59 19.00
CA SER A 215 -29.46 17.91 17.79
C SER A 215 -28.08 18.48 18.12
N PRO A 216 -26.98 17.86 17.66
CA PRO A 216 -25.64 18.41 17.83
C PRO A 216 -25.42 19.60 16.92
N ALA A 217 -25.05 20.73 17.52
CA ALA A 217 -24.72 21.95 16.79
C ALA A 217 -23.27 21.92 16.27
N PHE A 218 -22.35 21.40 17.09
CA PHE A 218 -20.94 21.25 16.76
C PHE A 218 -20.39 19.89 17.21
N ILE A 219 -19.41 19.38 16.48
CA ILE A 219 -18.60 18.22 16.86
C ILE A 219 -17.18 18.71 17.08
N LEU A 220 -16.63 18.47 18.27
CA LEU A 220 -15.24 18.75 18.62
C LEU A 220 -14.47 17.44 18.65
N THR A 221 -13.43 17.34 17.83
CA THR A 221 -12.46 16.23 17.87
C THR A 221 -11.15 16.74 18.42
N VAL A 222 -10.56 16.01 19.37
CA VAL A 222 -9.25 16.30 19.96
C VAL A 222 -8.35 15.09 19.79
N ASP A 223 -7.18 15.31 19.22
CA ASP A 223 -6.13 14.30 19.08
C ASP A 223 -5.14 14.45 20.24
N ALA A 224 -4.99 13.41 21.08
CA ALA A 224 -4.15 13.49 22.27
C ALA A 224 -2.65 13.50 21.97
N GLY A 225 -2.25 13.02 20.80
CA GLY A 225 -0.83 12.93 20.41
C GLY A 225 -0.29 14.26 19.91
N SER A 226 -1.03 14.90 19.01
CA SER A 226 -0.71 16.20 18.41
C SER A 226 -1.24 17.38 19.20
N LYS A 227 -2.17 17.15 20.14
CA LYS A 227 -2.89 18.18 20.90
C LYS A 227 -3.61 19.21 20.02
N ASN A 228 -3.95 18.80 18.79
CA ASN A 228 -4.77 19.58 17.89
C ASN A 228 -6.24 19.31 18.17
N PHE A 229 -7.07 20.33 17.96
CA PHE A 229 -8.50 20.15 17.92
C PHE A 229 -9.07 20.61 16.59
N THR A 230 -10.13 19.94 16.16
CA THR A 230 -10.96 20.28 15.01
C THR A 230 -12.39 20.45 15.49
N VAL A 231 -12.98 21.61 15.25
CA VAL A 231 -14.42 21.84 15.44
C VAL A 231 -15.11 21.76 14.09
N ARG A 232 -16.15 20.94 14.00
CA ARG A 232 -17.05 20.88 12.86
C ARG A 232 -18.41 21.47 13.22
N ARG A 233 -18.93 22.39 12.41
CA ARG A 233 -20.32 22.86 12.50
C ARG A 233 -21.25 21.87 11.79
N VAL A 234 -22.33 21.48 12.46
CA VAL A 234 -23.27 20.45 11.96
C VAL A 234 -24.68 21.00 11.79
N GLY A 235 -25.15 21.80 12.75
CA GLY A 235 -26.52 22.31 12.74
C GLY A 235 -26.71 23.67 13.43
N ALA A 236 -25.61 24.39 13.72
CA ALA A 236 -25.71 25.77 14.18
C ALA A 236 -25.84 26.71 12.99
N GLU A 237 -26.93 27.47 12.93
CA GLU A 237 -27.10 28.52 11.94
C GLU A 237 -26.19 29.72 12.26
N PRO A 238 -25.49 30.30 11.27
CA PRO A 238 -24.71 31.51 11.48
C PRO A 238 -25.64 32.71 11.69
N GLU A 239 -25.37 33.49 12.73
CA GLU A 239 -26.10 34.73 13.00
C GLU A 239 -25.33 35.95 12.44
N PRO A 240 -25.97 36.84 11.65
CA PRO A 240 -25.30 38.01 11.09
C PRO A 240 -24.70 38.94 12.15
N GLY A 241 -23.44 39.35 11.97
CA GLY A 241 -22.72 40.22 12.91
C GLY A 241 -22.37 39.55 14.25
N LYS A 242 -22.49 38.22 14.33
CA LYS A 242 -22.13 37.41 15.49
C LYS A 242 -21.11 36.35 15.10
N SER A 243 -20.40 35.84 16.09
CA SER A 243 -19.42 34.78 15.90
C SER A 243 -19.53 33.79 17.03
N TYR A 244 -19.46 32.50 16.70
CA TYR A 244 -19.39 31.46 17.71
C TYR A 244 -17.96 31.37 18.24
N GLU A 245 -17.80 31.32 19.55
CA GLU A 245 -16.49 31.15 20.18
C GLU A 245 -16.48 29.91 21.07
N LEU A 246 -15.41 29.12 20.96
CA LEU A 246 -15.21 27.92 21.75
C LEU A 246 -14.43 28.24 23.02
N TRP A 247 -14.88 27.70 24.14
CA TRP A 247 -14.28 27.88 25.45
C TRP A 247 -13.96 26.54 26.13
N LEU A 248 -12.82 26.50 26.80
CA LEU A 248 -12.40 25.44 27.70
C LEU A 248 -12.79 25.81 29.14
N VAL A 249 -13.61 24.99 29.79
CA VAL A 249 -14.04 25.15 31.17
C VAL A 249 -13.57 23.95 32.00
N SER A 250 -12.76 24.19 33.02
CA SER A 250 -12.27 23.14 33.93
C SER A 250 -12.16 23.71 35.34
N ASP A 251 -12.32 22.84 36.33
CA ASP A 251 -12.04 23.06 37.75
C ASP A 251 -10.61 23.53 38.04
N LYS A 252 -9.63 23.10 37.23
CA LYS A 252 -8.23 23.55 37.33
C LYS A 252 -8.01 24.97 36.78
N LEU A 253 -8.98 25.53 36.06
CA LEU A 253 -8.92 26.88 35.49
C LEU A 253 -9.74 27.85 36.34
N GLN A 254 -9.12 28.96 36.74
CA GLN A 254 -9.81 30.02 37.50
C GLN A 254 -10.93 30.70 36.71
N ARG A 255 -10.82 30.72 35.38
CA ARG A 255 -11.82 31.29 34.46
C ARG A 255 -11.86 30.48 33.16
N PRO A 256 -12.99 30.43 32.44
CA PRO A 256 -13.05 29.86 31.10
C PRO A 256 -11.98 30.46 30.19
N ARG A 257 -11.36 29.62 29.37
CA ARG A 257 -10.37 30.06 28.39
C ARG A 257 -10.91 29.95 26.98
N SER A 258 -10.82 31.04 26.21
CA SER A 258 -11.07 31.00 24.77
C SER A 258 -10.08 30.07 24.06
N LEU A 259 -10.63 29.16 23.26
CA LEU A 259 -9.91 28.35 22.28
C LEU A 259 -9.96 28.98 20.88
N GLY A 260 -10.71 30.08 20.73
CA GLY A 260 -10.83 30.88 19.53
C GLY A 260 -12.22 30.80 18.89
N VAL A 261 -12.41 31.70 17.94
CA VAL A 261 -13.62 31.81 17.13
C VAL A 261 -13.73 30.64 16.17
N ILE A 262 -14.91 30.04 16.11
CA ILE A 262 -15.30 29.04 15.13
C ILE A 262 -15.64 29.79 13.84
N GLY A 263 -14.89 29.54 12.78
CA GLY A 263 -15.00 30.27 11.52
C GLY A 263 -16.32 30.04 10.79
N GLY A 264 -16.53 30.81 9.72
CA GLY A 264 -17.69 30.67 8.83
C GLY A 264 -17.71 29.36 8.03
N ASN A 265 -16.56 28.70 7.88
CA ASN A 265 -16.45 27.39 7.23
C ASN A 265 -16.91 26.27 8.17
N ASP A 266 -17.22 25.11 7.61
CA ASP A 266 -17.71 23.98 8.41
C ASP A 266 -16.64 23.41 9.35
N PHE A 267 -15.35 23.73 9.14
CA PHE A 267 -14.23 23.24 9.94
C PHE A 267 -13.37 24.39 10.47
N THR A 268 -12.94 24.27 11.73
CA THR A 268 -11.94 25.13 12.35
C THR A 268 -10.93 24.27 13.12
N THR A 269 -9.64 24.36 12.75
CA THR A 269 -8.56 23.60 13.38
C THR A 269 -7.53 24.54 13.98
N ARG A 270 -7.15 24.35 15.26
CA ARG A 270 -6.12 25.16 15.93
C ARG A 270 -5.29 24.35 16.95
N PRO A 271 -4.00 24.67 17.14
CA PRO A 271 -3.14 23.99 18.13
C PRO A 271 -3.18 24.64 19.53
N VAL A 272 -4.31 25.21 19.96
CA VAL A 272 -4.39 25.95 21.24
C VAL A 272 -4.35 25.03 22.45
N LEU A 273 -4.81 23.77 22.30
CA LEU A 273 -4.83 22.79 23.40
C LEU A 273 -3.42 22.32 23.79
N ALA A 274 -2.40 22.58 22.97
CA ALA A 274 -1.02 22.21 23.27
C ALA A 274 -0.48 22.83 24.56
N ALA A 275 -1.00 24.01 24.93
CA ALA A 275 -0.64 24.74 26.14
C ALA A 275 -1.22 24.16 27.44
N TYR A 276 -2.12 23.17 27.34
CA TYR A 276 -2.80 22.56 28.48
C TYR A 276 -2.31 21.15 28.75
N ASP A 277 -2.47 20.76 30.01
CA ASP A 277 -2.25 19.40 30.49
C ASP A 277 -3.35 18.45 29.97
N PRO A 278 -3.01 17.25 29.45
CA PRO A 278 -3.98 16.33 28.85
C PRO A 278 -5.14 15.96 29.78
N ASP A 279 -4.88 15.71 31.06
CA ASP A 279 -5.94 15.35 32.01
C ASP A 279 -6.93 16.49 32.22
N THR A 280 -6.45 17.73 32.13
CA THR A 280 -7.28 18.93 32.21
C THR A 280 -8.22 19.03 31.01
N VAL A 281 -7.70 18.79 29.80
CA VAL A 281 -8.49 18.80 28.56
C VAL A 281 -9.51 17.68 28.55
N ASN A 282 -9.12 16.47 28.96
CA ASN A 282 -9.97 15.28 28.95
C ASN A 282 -11.15 15.38 29.92
N ARG A 283 -10.96 16.09 31.05
CA ARG A 283 -12.02 16.28 32.07
C ARG A 283 -12.78 17.60 31.91
N ALA A 284 -12.36 18.46 30.98
CA ALA A 284 -13.00 19.75 30.77
C ALA A 284 -14.39 19.64 30.16
N THR A 285 -15.19 20.65 30.43
CA THR A 285 -16.42 20.94 29.69
C THR A 285 -16.08 21.97 28.62
N PHE A 286 -16.50 21.71 27.39
CA PHE A 286 -16.38 22.65 26.29
C PHE A 286 -17.70 23.37 26.10
N ALA A 287 -17.64 24.69 25.95
CA ALA A 287 -18.80 25.55 25.80
C ALA A 287 -18.65 26.43 24.56
N VAL A 288 -19.75 26.67 23.87
CA VAL A 288 -19.83 27.62 22.75
C VAL A 288 -20.70 28.79 23.18
N THR A 289 -20.19 30.00 22.99
CA THR A 289 -20.96 31.23 23.20
C THR A 289 -21.20 31.94 21.88
N LEU A 290 -22.24 32.78 21.86
CA LEU A 290 -22.54 33.68 20.74
C LEU A 290 -22.00 35.08 21.05
N GLU A 291 -20.83 35.39 20.50
CA GLU A 291 -20.10 36.63 20.75
C GLU A 291 -20.35 37.66 19.62
N PRO A 292 -19.95 38.94 19.81
CA PRO A 292 -19.87 39.90 18.70
C PRO A 292 -19.01 39.38 17.53
N GLU A 293 -19.14 40.01 16.37
CA GLU A 293 -18.32 39.70 15.21
C GLU A 293 -16.82 39.70 15.57
N GLY A 294 -16.13 38.60 15.27
CA GLY A 294 -14.72 38.43 15.62
C GLY A 294 -14.44 37.85 17.02
N GLY A 295 -15.48 37.52 17.80
CA GLY A 295 -15.36 36.89 19.11
C GLY A 295 -15.40 37.87 20.28
N SER A 296 -15.07 37.37 21.47
CA SER A 296 -14.99 38.16 22.70
C SER A 296 -13.84 39.18 22.62
N PRO A 297 -14.14 40.48 22.76
CA PRO A 297 -13.10 41.53 22.74
C PRO A 297 -12.16 41.48 23.95
N THR A 298 -12.61 40.89 25.06
CA THR A 298 -11.90 40.92 26.35
C THR A 298 -11.23 39.59 26.70
N GLY A 299 -11.45 38.55 25.89
CA GLY A 299 -11.01 37.19 26.20
C GLY A 299 -11.78 36.53 27.35
N VAL A 300 -12.95 37.07 27.70
CA VAL A 300 -13.92 36.50 28.63
C VAL A 300 -15.25 36.38 27.90
N ALA A 301 -15.98 35.28 28.08
CA ALA A 301 -17.30 35.11 27.45
C ALA A 301 -18.21 36.33 27.73
N THR A 302 -18.61 37.05 26.68
CA THR A 302 -19.52 38.20 26.79
C THR A 302 -20.93 37.85 26.34
N GLY A 303 -21.07 36.80 25.54
CA GLY A 303 -22.33 36.28 25.03
C GLY A 303 -22.95 35.17 25.89
N PRO A 304 -24.20 34.77 25.59
CA PRO A 304 -24.83 33.62 26.21
C PRO A 304 -24.14 32.32 25.76
N ILE A 305 -24.09 31.33 26.67
CA ILE A 305 -23.69 29.96 26.32
C ILE A 305 -24.85 29.29 25.58
N VAL A 306 -24.61 28.90 24.34
CA VAL A 306 -25.62 28.32 23.45
C VAL A 306 -25.51 26.81 23.34
N PHE A 307 -24.28 26.26 23.44
CA PHE A 307 -24.02 24.82 23.35
C PHE A 307 -22.92 24.40 24.32
N SER A 308 -22.99 23.16 24.82
CA SER A 308 -21.92 22.60 25.65
C SER A 308 -21.81 21.08 25.50
N GLY A 309 -20.67 20.53 25.90
CA GLY A 309 -20.43 19.09 25.88
C GLY A 309 -19.13 18.69 26.58
N LYS A 310 -18.98 17.40 26.86
CA LYS A 310 -17.78 16.80 27.46
C LYS A 310 -17.09 15.89 26.45
N LEU A 311 -15.77 15.79 26.55
CA LEU A 311 -15.00 14.83 25.76
C LEU A 311 -15.36 13.41 26.17
N ILE A 312 -15.47 12.55 25.16
CA ILE A 312 -15.61 11.11 25.28
C ILE A 312 -14.45 10.49 24.52
N GLU A 313 -13.74 9.56 25.14
CA GLU A 313 -12.65 8.83 24.50
C GLU A 313 -13.24 7.83 23.49
N THR A 314 -12.79 7.89 22.23
CA THR A 314 -13.33 7.05 21.14
C THR A 314 -12.50 5.79 20.88
N VAL A 315 -11.37 5.61 21.57
CA VAL A 315 -10.52 4.42 21.47
C VAL A 315 -10.29 3.85 22.87
N PRO A 316 -10.53 2.56 23.14
CA PRO A 316 -10.24 1.96 24.44
C PRO A 316 -8.74 2.08 24.77
N PRO A 317 -8.36 2.41 26.02
CA PRO A 317 -6.96 2.39 26.41
C PRO A 317 -6.37 1.01 26.12
N ALA A 318 -5.18 0.97 25.53
CA ALA A 318 -4.47 -0.28 25.28
C ALA A 318 -4.38 -1.09 26.59
N PRO A 319 -4.60 -2.42 26.56
CA PRO A 319 -4.56 -3.23 27.77
C PRO A 319 -3.21 -3.04 28.46
N ALA A 320 -3.26 -2.70 29.76
CA ALA A 320 -2.08 -2.63 30.60
C ALA A 320 -1.36 -3.98 30.57
N ARG A 321 -0.06 -3.96 30.23
CA ARG A 321 0.81 -5.15 30.26
C ARG A 321 1.08 -5.62 31.69
#